data_AF-A0A9W7L683-F1
#
_entry.id   AF-A0A9W7L683-F1
#
_cell.length_a   1.000
_cell.length_b   1.000
_cell.length_c   1.000
_cell.angle_alpha   90.00
_cell.angle_beta   90.00
_cell.angle_gamma   90.00
#
_symmetry.space_group_name_H-M   'P 1'
#
loop_
_entity.id
_entity.type
_entity.pdbx_description
1 polymer ?
#
loop_
_entity_poly.entity_id
_entity_poly.type
_entity_poly.pdbx_seq_one_letter_code
_entity_poly.pdbx_strand_id
1 'polypeptide(L)'
;MEAGPHWNPKPGEQQAKFAISGNYNNMEIPSITPSGKVWERDGENREFKLVDAKAEEKEVTSVAENGADESTTVNEVFHKVNRHTDTLEGICLKYKTNRRAVQKLNRFSGTSLALAPDILKIPNPRNLKFQDSNPEETRIAIERNAKVRDFCLVFPTLSSKEAKIYLQDADWKFDAAAKEAKQDIDWENSDRAISKERKNSRFNERVDEGIAFHKASQIMDHANVGMGSGGKVDGESEPSPKATEMMKISNPATKE
;
A
#
# COMPACT_ATOMS: atom_id res chain seq x y z
N MET A 1 -44.59 -26.64 16.70
CA MET A 1 -43.61 -25.55 16.47
C MET A 1 -44.38 -24.25 16.52
N GLU A 2 -44.46 -23.65 17.71
CA GLU A 2 -45.25 -22.44 17.95
C GLU A 2 -44.41 -21.22 17.59
N ALA A 3 -44.98 -20.35 16.76
CA ALA A 3 -44.40 -19.07 16.37
C ALA A 3 -44.59 -18.06 17.52
N GLY A 4 -43.47 -17.56 18.06
CA GLY A 4 -43.47 -16.54 19.11
C GLY A 4 -43.86 -15.15 18.59
N PRO A 5 -44.35 -14.25 19.47
CA PRO A 5 -44.92 -12.97 19.07
C PRO A 5 -43.86 -11.94 18.67
N HIS A 6 -44.01 -11.41 17.45
CA HIS A 6 -43.24 -10.29 16.91
C HIS A 6 -43.67 -8.98 17.59
N TRP A 7 -42.78 -8.37 18.36
CA TRP A 7 -42.97 -7.04 18.92
C TRP A 7 -42.53 -5.99 17.89
N ASN A 8 -43.39 -5.00 17.61
CA ASN A 8 -43.11 -3.93 16.65
C ASN A 8 -43.43 -2.58 17.34
N PRO A 9 -42.42 -1.84 17.86
CA PRO A 9 -42.67 -0.56 18.51
C PRO A 9 -43.04 0.51 17.46
N LYS A 10 -44.13 1.25 17.73
CA LYS A 10 -44.58 2.35 16.88
C LYS A 10 -43.58 3.52 16.90
N PRO A 11 -43.26 4.12 15.74
CA PRO A 11 -42.42 5.30 15.67
C PRO A 11 -43.27 6.56 15.92
N GLY A 12 -43.03 7.21 17.05
CA GLY A 12 -43.62 8.50 17.34
C GLY A 12 -43.70 8.75 18.84
N GLU A 13 -43.09 9.85 19.27
CA GLU A 13 -43.31 10.48 20.57
C GLU A 13 -42.45 9.97 21.74
N GLN A 14 -41.14 10.21 21.65
CA GLN A 14 -40.33 10.49 22.84
C GLN A 14 -40.14 12.00 22.95
N GLN A 15 -41.02 12.67 23.68
CA GLN A 15 -40.83 14.07 24.08
C GLN A 15 -39.71 14.11 25.13
N ALA A 16 -38.51 14.51 24.72
CA ALA A 16 -37.38 14.72 25.61
C ALA A 16 -37.60 15.98 26.46
N LYS A 17 -38.16 15.82 27.66
CA LYS A 17 -38.17 16.85 28.71
C LYS A 17 -36.91 16.73 29.55
N PHE A 18 -35.83 17.36 29.12
CA PHE A 18 -34.67 17.61 29.99
C PHE A 18 -34.59 19.12 30.29
N ALA A 19 -35.28 19.55 31.35
CA ALA A 19 -35.02 20.85 31.95
C ALA A 19 -33.88 20.69 32.95
N ILE A 20 -32.64 20.94 32.52
CA ILE A 20 -31.48 21.00 33.40
C ILE A 20 -31.26 22.49 33.72
N SER A 21 -31.74 22.94 34.89
CA SER A 21 -31.40 24.26 35.44
C SER A 21 -29.99 24.21 36.05
N GLY A 22 -28.98 24.18 35.18
CA GLY A 22 -27.57 24.30 35.53
C GLY A 22 -27.05 25.71 35.23
N ASN A 23 -26.24 26.27 36.12
CA ASN A 23 -25.60 27.56 35.95
C ASN A 23 -24.51 27.47 34.85
N TYR A 24 -24.72 28.15 33.71
CA TYR A 24 -23.93 28.00 32.47
C TYR A 24 -22.57 28.72 32.45
N ASN A 25 -22.14 29.34 33.55
CA ASN A 25 -20.92 30.14 33.57
C ASN A 25 -19.61 29.36 33.27
N ASN A 26 -19.63 28.02 33.39
CA ASN A 26 -18.47 27.15 33.15
C ASN A 26 -18.69 26.13 32.01
N MET A 27 -19.74 26.25 31.20
CA MET A 27 -19.86 25.35 30.04
C MET A 27 -18.90 25.81 28.95
N GLU A 28 -17.91 24.96 28.65
CA GLU A 28 -17.08 25.10 27.46
C GLU A 28 -17.99 25.04 26.22
N ILE A 29 -17.82 26.01 25.32
CA ILE A 29 -18.56 26.06 24.07
C ILE A 29 -18.28 24.76 23.31
N PRO A 30 -19.31 24.07 22.76
CA PRO A 30 -19.08 22.89 21.94
C PRO A 30 -18.09 23.24 20.84
N SER A 31 -16.98 22.48 20.79
CA SER A 31 -15.81 22.76 19.95
C SER A 31 -16.06 22.66 18.44
N ILE A 32 -17.27 22.26 18.05
CA ILE A 32 -17.66 22.01 16.66
C ILE A 32 -18.75 23.01 16.29
N THR A 33 -18.38 24.02 15.49
CA THR A 33 -19.34 24.90 14.83
C THR A 33 -19.90 24.24 13.56
N PRO A 34 -21.20 24.42 13.25
CA PRO A 34 -21.74 24.07 11.94
C PRO A 34 -21.00 24.82 10.82
N SER A 35 -20.84 24.16 9.66
CA SER A 35 -20.16 24.72 8.49
C SER A 35 -20.75 26.09 8.11
N GLY A 36 -19.88 27.09 7.92
CA GLY A 36 -20.27 28.44 7.48
C GLY A 36 -20.72 29.41 8.58
N LYS A 37 -20.67 29.03 9.86
CA LYS A 37 -21.10 29.89 10.98
C LYS A 37 -20.05 29.97 12.08
N VAL A 38 -20.03 31.11 12.78
CA VAL A 38 -19.12 31.39 13.90
C VAL A 38 -19.94 31.74 15.13
N TRP A 39 -19.51 31.28 16.30
CA TRP A 39 -20.07 31.72 17.58
C TRP A 39 -19.57 33.14 17.88
N GLU A 40 -20.47 34.12 17.89
CA GLU A 40 -20.21 35.47 18.36
C GLU A 40 -20.84 35.65 19.74
N ARG A 41 -20.11 36.21 20.70
CA ARG A 41 -20.63 36.47 22.04
C ARG A 41 -21.25 37.86 22.08
N ASP A 42 -22.54 37.94 22.41
CA ASP A 42 -23.22 39.22 22.57
C ASP A 42 -22.73 39.93 23.85
N GLY A 43 -22.31 41.18 23.73
CA GLY A 43 -21.68 41.93 24.81
C GLY A 43 -22.65 42.29 25.95
N GLU A 44 -23.94 42.45 25.65
CA GLU A 44 -24.95 42.87 26.62
C GLU A 44 -25.52 41.68 27.41
N ASN A 45 -25.89 40.60 26.71
CA ASN A 45 -26.55 39.45 27.33
C ASN A 45 -25.59 38.30 27.70
N ARG A 46 -24.32 38.39 27.30
CA ARG A 46 -23.29 37.32 27.44
C ARG A 46 -23.65 35.98 26.79
N GLU A 47 -24.73 35.93 26.01
CA GLU A 47 -25.18 34.77 25.25
C GLU A 47 -24.35 34.62 23.97
N PHE A 48 -24.18 33.38 23.51
CA PHE A 48 -23.53 33.09 22.24
C PHE A 48 -24.58 32.97 21.14
N LYS A 49 -24.40 33.68 20.04
CA LYS A 49 -25.23 33.58 18.83
C LYS A 49 -24.41 33.04 17.67
N LEU A 50 -25.00 32.20 16.83
CA LEU A 50 -24.40 31.84 15.55
C LEU A 50 -24.59 33.01 14.58
N VAL A 51 -23.49 33.51 14.06
CA VAL A 51 -23.48 34.51 12.99
C VAL A 51 -22.85 33.89 11.76
N ASP A 52 -23.40 34.21 10.59
CA ASP A 52 -22.85 33.73 9.33
C ASP A 52 -21.42 34.28 9.18
N ALA A 53 -20.49 33.38 8.83
CA ALA A 53 -19.09 33.74 8.67
C ALA A 53 -18.98 34.75 7.52
N LYS A 54 -18.84 36.04 7.86
CA LYS A 54 -18.67 37.12 6.89
C LYS A 54 -17.46 36.77 6.04
N ALA A 55 -17.69 36.49 4.75
CA ALA A 55 -16.68 36.12 3.79
C ALA A 55 -15.74 37.33 3.58
N GLU A 56 -14.70 37.44 4.41
CA GLU A 56 -13.57 38.30 4.10
C GLU A 56 -12.74 37.62 3.00
N GLU A 57 -12.96 38.08 1.77
CA GLU A 57 -12.15 37.76 0.60
C GLU A 57 -10.70 38.18 0.85
N LYS A 58 -9.86 37.24 1.31
CA LYS A 58 -8.40 37.40 1.27
C LYS A 58 -7.91 37.06 -0.12
N GLU A 59 -7.57 38.07 -0.90
CA GLU A 59 -6.74 37.92 -2.10
C GLU A 59 -5.37 37.34 -1.71
N VAL A 60 -5.06 36.16 -2.24
CA VAL A 60 -3.75 35.51 -2.07
C VAL A 60 -2.98 35.64 -3.38
N THR A 61 -2.09 36.62 -3.42
CA THR A 61 -1.08 36.76 -4.47
C THR A 61 0.04 35.75 -4.20
N SER A 62 0.27 34.81 -5.12
CA SER A 62 1.40 33.89 -5.06
C SER A 62 2.38 34.20 -6.19
N VAL A 63 3.63 34.50 -5.82
CA VAL A 63 4.74 34.74 -6.75
C VAL A 63 5.90 33.82 -6.37
N ALA A 64 6.31 33.04 -7.36
CA ALA A 64 7.63 32.48 -7.71
C ALA A 64 8.39 31.54 -6.74
N GLU A 65 8.62 30.33 -7.27
CA GLU A 65 9.92 29.67 -7.52
C GLU A 65 11.16 30.15 -6.76
N ASN A 66 11.86 29.21 -6.11
CA ASN A 66 13.24 28.81 -6.46
C ASN A 66 13.73 27.61 -5.64
N GLY A 67 14.43 26.70 -6.31
CA GLY A 67 15.19 25.63 -5.69
C GLY A 67 16.53 26.13 -5.15
N ALA A 68 16.92 25.63 -3.97
CA ALA A 68 18.30 25.60 -3.52
C ALA A 68 18.40 24.56 -2.39
N ASP A 69 19.48 23.79 -2.43
CA ASP A 69 19.93 22.80 -1.46
C ASP A 69 20.12 23.47 -0.08
N GLU A 70 19.02 23.59 0.66
CA GLU A 70 18.99 24.21 1.98
C GLU A 70 19.33 23.13 3.01
N SER A 71 20.59 23.11 3.44
CA SER A 71 21.00 22.58 4.74
C SER A 71 20.19 23.31 5.81
N THR A 72 18.94 22.90 5.98
CA THR A 72 18.05 23.41 7.01
C THR A 72 18.75 23.11 8.32
N THR A 73 19.26 24.15 8.98
CA THR A 73 19.82 24.07 10.32
C THR A 73 18.65 23.76 11.26
N VAL A 74 18.26 22.48 11.29
CA VAL A 74 17.27 21.98 12.21
C VAL A 74 17.81 22.31 13.58
N ASN A 75 17.15 23.22 14.27
CA ASN A 75 17.50 23.60 15.63
C ASN A 75 17.33 22.36 16.53
N GLU A 76 18.38 21.54 16.63
CA GLU A 76 18.44 20.33 17.43
C GLU A 76 18.72 20.70 18.88
N VAL A 77 17.95 20.15 19.81
CA VAL A 77 18.23 20.24 21.24
C VAL A 77 18.90 18.96 21.69
N PHE A 78 20.04 19.05 22.35
CA PHE A 78 20.73 17.89 22.91
C PHE A 78 20.26 17.62 24.34
N HIS A 79 19.84 16.39 24.60
CA HIS A 79 19.38 15.95 25.92
C HIS A 79 20.23 14.77 26.39
N LYS A 80 20.91 14.93 27.53
CA LYS A 80 21.65 13.84 28.18
C LYS A 80 20.67 12.93 28.91
N VAL A 81 20.63 11.65 28.53
CA VAL A 81 19.69 10.66 29.06
C VAL A 81 20.14 10.17 30.43
N ASN A 82 19.24 10.23 31.41
CA ASN A 82 19.39 9.52 32.68
C ASN A 82 18.57 8.22 32.66
N ARG A 83 19.24 7.07 32.51
CA ARG A 83 18.61 5.75 32.36
C ARG A 83 17.72 5.32 33.54
N HIS A 84 17.87 5.92 34.72
CA HIS A 84 17.10 5.56 35.91
C HIS A 84 15.80 6.35 36.05
N THR A 85 15.79 7.59 35.55
CA THR A 85 14.67 8.51 35.77
C THR A 85 13.93 8.83 34.48
N ASP A 86 14.65 8.89 33.36
CA ASP A 86 14.08 9.29 32.09
C ASP A 86 13.44 8.11 31.39
N THR A 87 12.29 8.39 30.78
CA THR A 87 11.61 7.48 29.87
C THR A 87 11.49 8.16 28.51
N LEU A 88 11.49 7.37 27.44
CA LEU A 88 11.35 7.92 26.09
C LEU A 88 10.06 8.74 25.94
N GLU A 89 8.97 8.28 26.56
CA GLU A 89 7.69 8.99 26.61
C GLU A 89 7.78 10.30 27.41
N GLY A 90 8.42 10.29 28.58
CA GLY A 90 8.65 11.49 29.37
C GLY A 90 9.48 12.54 28.63
N ILE A 91 10.53 12.11 27.90
CA ILE A 91 11.32 12.99 27.04
C ILE A 91 10.45 13.55 25.91
N CYS A 92 9.67 12.71 25.23
CA CYS A 92 8.79 13.17 24.14
C CYS A 92 7.79 14.23 24.63
N LEU A 93 7.18 14.05 25.81
CA LEU A 93 6.27 15.01 26.42
C LEU A 93 6.98 16.31 26.81
N LYS A 94 8.13 16.21 27.49
CA LYS A 94 8.94 17.35 27.93
C LYS A 94 9.30 18.28 26.78
N TYR A 95 9.68 17.70 25.64
CA TYR A 95 10.08 18.43 24.45
C TYR A 95 8.99 18.53 23.38
N LYS A 96 7.72 18.18 23.70
CA LYS A 96 6.57 18.19 22.78
C LYS A 96 6.87 17.61 21.39
N THR A 97 7.53 16.46 21.34
CA THR A 97 7.96 15.81 20.10
C THR A 97 7.38 14.40 19.96
N ASN A 98 7.47 13.81 18.77
CA ASN A 98 6.97 12.46 18.51
C ASN A 98 8.09 11.42 18.72
N ARG A 99 7.75 10.31 19.40
CA ARG A 99 8.63 9.15 19.62
C ARG A 99 9.35 8.70 18.34
N ARG A 100 8.61 8.57 17.23
CA ARG A 100 9.18 8.14 15.94
C ARG A 100 10.20 9.14 15.38
N ALA A 101 9.99 10.43 15.60
CA ALA A 101 10.91 11.47 15.13
C ALA A 101 12.24 11.39 15.89
N VAL A 102 12.19 11.25 17.22
CA VAL A 102 13.39 11.09 18.07
C VAL A 102 14.14 9.80 17.71
N GLN A 103 13.43 8.68 17.55
CA GLN A 103 14.01 7.40 17.15
C GLN A 103 14.71 7.48 15.79
N LYS A 104 14.05 8.05 14.78
CA LYS A 104 14.60 8.21 13.42
C LYS A 104 15.84 9.09 13.42
N LEU A 105 15.81 10.21 14.16
CA LEU A 105 16.93 11.15 14.23
C LEU A 105 18.16 10.54 14.90
N ASN A 106 17.96 9.71 15.92
CA ASN A 106 19.05 9.08 16.68
C ASN A 106 19.37 7.64 16.25
N ARG A 107 18.70 7.13 15.22
CA ARG A 107 18.90 5.79 14.65
C ARG A 107 18.79 4.65 15.67
N PHE A 108 17.86 4.74 16.63
CA PHE A 108 17.55 3.63 17.54
C PHE A 108 16.08 3.20 17.41
N SER A 109 15.80 1.97 17.81
CA SER A 109 14.46 1.37 17.80
C SER A 109 14.09 0.85 19.19
N GLY A 110 12.82 0.52 19.40
CA GLY A 110 12.31 -0.02 20.66
C GLY A 110 11.54 0.98 21.52
N THR A 111 10.87 0.48 22.55
CA THR A 111 10.02 1.27 23.45
C THR A 111 10.81 1.94 24.57
N SER A 112 11.93 1.36 24.97
CA SER A 112 12.78 1.85 26.07
C SER A 112 14.00 2.62 25.58
N LEU A 113 14.66 3.34 26.50
CA LEU A 113 15.93 4.03 26.25
C LEU A 113 17.16 3.11 26.38
N ALA A 114 16.98 1.79 26.54
CA ALA A 114 18.09 0.86 26.76
C ALA A 114 19.09 0.83 25.60
N LEU A 115 18.58 0.95 24.37
CA LEU A 115 19.36 0.97 23.12
C LEU A 115 19.64 2.39 22.60
N ALA A 116 19.18 3.42 23.32
CA ALA A 116 19.40 4.80 22.92
C ALA A 116 20.84 5.24 23.26
N PRO A 117 21.42 6.18 22.50
CA PRO A 117 22.68 6.82 22.87
C PRO A 117 22.51 7.64 24.17
N ASP A 118 23.61 7.86 24.89
CA ASP A 118 23.59 8.61 26.16
C ASP A 118 23.25 10.10 25.97
N ILE A 119 23.41 10.63 24.76
CA ILE A 119 22.99 11.98 24.36
C ILE A 119 22.02 11.84 23.18
N LEU A 120 20.77 12.23 23.40
CA LEU A 120 19.74 12.27 22.38
C LEU A 120 19.68 13.62 21.69
N LYS A 121 19.64 13.58 20.35
CA LYS A 121 19.24 14.70 19.50
C LYS A 121 17.72 14.78 19.48
N ILE A 122 17.16 15.90 19.93
CA ILE A 122 15.73 16.10 19.98
C ILE A 122 15.35 17.17 18.96
N PRO A 123 14.47 16.86 17.99
CA PRO A 123 14.01 17.88 17.06
C PRO A 123 13.14 18.89 17.83
N ASN A 124 13.49 20.17 17.74
CA ASN A 124 12.74 21.23 18.42
C ASN A 124 11.37 21.42 17.74
N PRO A 125 10.25 21.16 18.42
CA PRO A 125 8.93 21.25 17.81
C PRO A 125 8.51 22.68 17.48
N ARG A 126 9.20 23.71 18.01
CA ARG A 126 8.90 25.09 17.62
C ARG A 126 9.41 25.40 16.20
N ASN A 127 10.37 24.62 15.72
CA ASN A 127 10.97 24.74 14.39
C ASN A 127 10.68 23.53 13.50
N LEU A 128 10.17 22.43 14.07
CA LEU A 128 9.11 21.72 13.39
C LEU A 128 7.93 22.69 13.34
N LYS A 129 8.01 23.67 12.42
CA LYS A 129 6.84 23.87 11.59
C LYS A 129 6.50 22.43 11.23
N PHE A 130 5.43 21.88 11.83
CA PHE A 130 4.61 20.95 11.07
C PHE A 130 4.60 21.64 9.74
N GLN A 131 5.35 21.11 8.75
CA GLN A 131 5.27 21.66 7.40
C GLN A 131 3.81 21.93 7.29
N ASP A 132 3.43 23.20 7.14
CA ASP A 132 2.05 23.62 7.06
C ASP A 132 1.60 23.01 5.74
N SER A 133 1.50 21.68 5.72
CA SER A 133 1.04 20.82 4.67
C SER A 133 -0.37 21.30 4.66
N ASN A 134 -0.57 22.19 3.70
CA ASN A 134 -1.73 23.02 3.54
C ASN A 134 -2.91 22.16 4.00
N PRO A 135 -3.75 22.60 4.96
CA PRO A 135 -4.83 21.76 5.46
C PRO A 135 -5.64 21.14 4.31
N GLU A 136 -5.70 21.83 3.17
CA GLU A 136 -6.24 21.32 1.91
C GLU A 136 -5.43 20.16 1.31
N GLU A 137 -4.10 20.22 1.24
CA GLU A 137 -3.25 19.11 0.80
C GLU A 137 -3.41 17.89 1.71
N THR A 138 -3.52 18.09 3.02
CA THR A 138 -3.77 16.99 3.97
C THR A 138 -5.12 16.35 3.71
N ARG A 139 -6.16 17.15 3.46
CA ARG A 139 -7.51 16.67 3.12
C ARG A 139 -7.50 15.89 1.80
N ILE A 140 -6.85 16.43 0.77
CA ILE A 140 -6.67 15.76 -0.53
C ILE A 140 -5.93 14.44 -0.35
N ALA A 141 -4.87 14.38 0.46
CA ALA A 141 -4.13 13.14 0.73
C ALA A 141 -5.00 12.08 1.44
N ILE A 142 -5.85 12.50 2.38
CA ILE A 142 -6.80 11.60 3.06
C ILE A 142 -7.82 11.05 2.04
N GLU A 143 -8.41 11.92 1.21
CA GLU A 143 -9.37 11.51 0.18
C GLU A 143 -8.73 10.53 -0.83
N ARG A 144 -7.53 10.84 -1.30
CA ARG A 144 -6.75 9.98 -2.19
C ARG A 144 -6.49 8.61 -1.57
N ASN A 145 -6.09 8.56 -0.31
CA ASN A 145 -5.87 7.30 0.40
C ASN A 145 -7.18 6.50 0.62
N ALA A 146 -8.32 7.17 0.79
CA ALA A 146 -9.62 6.51 0.84
C ALA A 146 -9.95 5.87 -0.52
N LYS A 147 -9.77 6.60 -1.63
CA LYS A 147 -9.96 6.07 -2.99
C LYS A 147 -9.08 4.85 -3.29
N VAL A 148 -7.81 4.87 -2.88
CA VAL A 148 -6.92 3.69 -3.04
C VAL A 148 -7.48 2.48 -2.30
N ARG A 149 -7.99 2.66 -1.08
CA ARG A 149 -8.58 1.57 -0.30
C ARG A 149 -9.81 1.00 -1.00
N ASP A 150 -10.71 1.87 -1.44
CA ASP A 150 -11.94 1.46 -2.12
C ASP A 150 -11.62 0.74 -3.44
N PHE A 151 -10.59 1.20 -4.16
CA PHE A 151 -10.12 0.56 -5.39
C PHE A 151 -9.59 -0.86 -5.14
N CYS A 152 -8.80 -1.06 -4.08
CA CYS A 152 -8.33 -2.38 -3.68
C CYS A 152 -9.47 -3.34 -3.27
N LEU A 153 -10.62 -2.84 -2.83
CA LEU A 153 -11.79 -3.68 -2.56
C LEU A 153 -12.44 -4.19 -3.86
N VAL A 154 -12.44 -3.37 -4.92
CA VAL A 154 -12.96 -3.75 -6.23
C VAL A 154 -12.00 -4.67 -6.99
N PHE A 155 -10.69 -4.46 -6.81
CA PHE A 155 -9.62 -5.25 -7.43
C PHE A 155 -8.71 -5.90 -6.38
N PRO A 156 -9.13 -7.01 -5.73
CA PRO A 156 -8.37 -7.62 -4.64
C PRO A 156 -7.01 -8.20 -5.05
N THR A 157 -6.79 -8.41 -6.34
CA THR A 157 -5.52 -8.91 -6.90
C THR A 157 -4.45 -7.82 -6.97
N LEU A 158 -4.83 -6.53 -6.95
CA LEU A 158 -3.93 -5.40 -7.06
C LEU A 158 -3.41 -4.97 -5.68
N SER A 159 -2.12 -4.66 -5.61
CA SER A 159 -1.51 -4.05 -4.44
C SER A 159 -1.90 -2.56 -4.32
N SER A 160 -1.83 -2.00 -3.10
CA SER A 160 -2.11 -0.57 -2.89
C SER A 160 -1.16 0.36 -3.66
N LYS A 161 0.03 -0.12 -4.06
CA LYS A 161 0.96 0.65 -4.89
C LYS A 161 0.48 0.73 -6.33
N GLU A 162 0.07 -0.41 -6.91
CA GLU A 162 -0.48 -0.46 -8.26
C GLU A 162 -1.80 0.31 -8.36
N ALA A 163 -2.71 0.12 -7.40
CA ALA A 163 -3.95 0.88 -7.32
C ALA A 163 -3.70 2.40 -7.30
N LYS A 164 -2.66 2.86 -6.59
CA LYS A 164 -2.27 4.27 -6.57
C LYS A 164 -1.78 4.75 -7.94
N ILE A 165 -1.06 3.92 -8.70
CA ILE A 165 -0.57 4.26 -10.05
C ILE A 165 -1.76 4.45 -11.00
N TYR A 166 -2.68 3.48 -11.09
CA TYR A 166 -3.88 3.61 -11.93
C TYR A 166 -4.72 4.84 -11.57
N LEU A 167 -4.90 5.10 -10.28
CA LEU A 167 -5.61 6.30 -9.83
C LEU A 167 -4.86 7.58 -10.18
N GLN A 168 -3.52 7.59 -10.10
CA GLN A 168 -2.73 8.77 -10.43
C GLN A 168 -2.74 9.08 -11.93
N ASP A 169 -2.63 8.05 -12.78
CA ASP A 169 -2.65 8.18 -14.24
C ASP A 169 -4.02 8.62 -14.77
N ALA A 170 -5.10 8.24 -14.07
CA ALA A 170 -6.47 8.63 -14.38
C ALA A 170 -6.94 9.94 -13.70
N ASP A 171 -6.03 10.83 -13.27
CA ASP A 171 -6.36 12.06 -12.53
C ASP A 171 -7.28 11.84 -11.31
N TRP A 172 -7.11 10.72 -10.62
CA TRP A 172 -7.91 10.28 -9.48
C TRP A 172 -9.41 10.07 -9.80
N LYS A 173 -9.75 9.79 -11.06
CA LYS A 173 -11.08 9.38 -11.52
C LYS A 173 -11.25 7.86 -11.43
N PHE A 174 -12.09 7.42 -10.50
CA PHE A 174 -12.27 6.01 -10.15
C PHE A 174 -12.70 5.14 -11.35
N ASP A 175 -13.69 5.58 -12.13
CA ASP A 175 -14.23 4.78 -13.24
C ASP A 175 -13.24 4.58 -14.39
N ALA A 176 -12.43 5.61 -14.68
CA ALA A 176 -11.39 5.54 -15.71
C ALA A 176 -10.27 4.58 -15.27
N ALA A 177 -9.76 4.74 -14.05
CA ALA A 177 -8.76 3.84 -13.47
C ALA A 177 -9.25 2.38 -13.42
N ALA A 178 -10.52 2.17 -13.04
CA ALA A 178 -11.10 0.84 -12.93
C ALA A 178 -11.22 0.15 -14.30
N LYS A 179 -11.51 0.92 -15.35
CA LYS A 179 -11.57 0.41 -16.72
C LYS A 179 -10.19 -0.04 -17.21
N GLU A 180 -9.16 0.75 -16.98
CA GLU A 180 -7.78 0.43 -17.36
C GLU A 180 -7.24 -0.79 -16.59
N ALA A 181 -7.38 -0.78 -15.26
CA ALA A 181 -6.99 -1.91 -14.42
C ALA A 181 -7.67 -3.23 -14.84
N LYS A 182 -8.95 -3.16 -15.21
CA LYS A 182 -9.67 -4.33 -15.72
C LYS A 182 -9.08 -4.85 -17.04
N GLN A 183 -8.72 -3.95 -17.97
CA GLN A 183 -8.12 -4.35 -19.24
C GLN A 183 -6.79 -5.07 -19.04
N ASP A 184 -5.96 -4.57 -18.13
CA ASP A 184 -4.67 -5.21 -17.81
C ASP A 184 -4.87 -6.59 -17.17
N ILE A 185 -5.79 -6.71 -16.21
CA ILE A 185 -6.13 -7.99 -15.59
C ILE A 185 -6.67 -9.00 -16.63
N ASP A 186 -7.54 -8.55 -17.53
CA ASP A 186 -8.09 -9.40 -18.60
C ASP A 186 -6.98 -9.85 -19.57
N TRP A 187 -6.00 -8.98 -19.84
CA TRP A 187 -4.82 -9.30 -20.64
C TRP A 187 -3.91 -10.34 -19.97
N GLU A 188 -3.58 -10.15 -18.69
CA GLU A 188 -2.78 -11.10 -17.91
C GLU A 188 -3.45 -12.49 -17.82
N ASN A 189 -4.77 -12.50 -17.62
CA ASN A 189 -5.54 -13.74 -17.59
C ASN A 189 -5.50 -14.48 -18.93
N SER A 190 -5.59 -13.72 -20.03
CA SER A 190 -5.51 -14.27 -21.39
C SER A 190 -4.12 -14.87 -21.66
N ASP A 191 -3.04 -14.16 -21.32
CA ASP A 191 -1.68 -14.65 -21.53
C ASP A 191 -1.36 -15.87 -20.65
N ARG A 192 -1.86 -15.88 -19.42
CA ARG A 192 -1.77 -17.04 -18.52
C ARG A 192 -2.54 -18.25 -19.07
N ALA A 193 -3.71 -18.04 -19.68
CA ALA A 193 -4.48 -19.11 -20.31
C ALA A 193 -3.73 -19.70 -21.51
N ILE A 194 -3.21 -18.85 -22.40
CA ILE A 194 -2.40 -19.27 -23.57
C ILE A 194 -1.16 -20.04 -23.11
N SER A 195 -0.49 -19.57 -22.06
CA SER A 195 0.70 -20.22 -21.50
C SER A 195 0.39 -21.61 -20.92
N LYS A 196 -0.78 -21.78 -20.29
CA LYS A 196 -1.23 -23.10 -19.82
C LYS A 196 -1.55 -24.04 -20.98
N GLU A 197 -2.23 -23.54 -22.00
CA GLU A 197 -2.57 -24.32 -23.19
C GLU A 197 -1.32 -24.83 -23.92
N ARG A 198 -0.32 -23.96 -24.11
CA ARG A 198 0.97 -24.33 -24.73
C ARG A 198 1.71 -25.43 -23.94
N LYS A 199 1.67 -25.38 -22.61
CA LYS A 199 2.29 -26.41 -21.76
C LYS A 199 1.53 -27.73 -21.83
N ASN A 200 0.20 -27.69 -21.86
CA ASN A 200 -0.65 -28.87 -21.99
C ASN A 200 -0.47 -29.55 -23.36
N SER A 201 -0.44 -28.76 -24.43
CA SER A 201 -0.18 -29.24 -25.80
C SER A 201 1.20 -29.93 -25.91
N ARG A 202 2.26 -29.31 -25.38
CA ARG A 202 3.60 -29.95 -25.34
C ARG A 202 3.65 -31.22 -24.50
N PHE A 203 2.84 -31.31 -23.44
CA PHE A 203 2.76 -32.52 -22.63
C PHE A 203 2.10 -33.66 -23.42
N ASN A 204 0.99 -33.38 -24.09
CA ASN A 204 0.29 -34.37 -24.92
C ASN A 204 1.18 -34.86 -26.08
N GLU A 205 1.91 -33.97 -26.73
CA GLU A 205 2.86 -34.32 -27.80
C GLU A 205 3.93 -35.31 -27.31
N ARG A 206 4.50 -35.09 -26.12
CA ARG A 206 5.47 -36.03 -25.50
C ARG A 206 4.86 -37.38 -25.13
N VAL A 207 3.60 -37.39 -24.71
CA VAL A 207 2.90 -38.65 -24.41
C VAL A 207 2.70 -39.45 -25.70
N ASP A 208 2.30 -38.80 -26.78
CA ASP A 208 2.13 -39.45 -28.09
C ASP A 208 3.46 -39.97 -28.65
N GLU A 209 4.54 -39.17 -28.55
CA GLU A 209 5.90 -39.61 -28.90
C GLU A 209 6.34 -40.81 -28.07
N GLY A 210 6.07 -40.80 -26.76
CA GLY A 210 6.38 -41.91 -25.85
C GLY A 210 5.62 -43.19 -26.20
N ILE A 211 4.32 -43.07 -26.52
CA ILE A 211 3.49 -44.19 -26.98
C ILE A 211 4.01 -44.75 -28.31
N ALA A 212 4.37 -43.87 -29.26
CA ALA A 212 4.94 -44.27 -30.54
C ALA A 212 6.28 -45.02 -30.37
N PHE A 213 7.16 -44.52 -29.51
CA PHE A 213 8.44 -45.15 -29.20
C PHE A 213 8.24 -46.54 -28.57
N HIS A 214 7.32 -46.66 -27.60
CA HIS A 214 7.01 -47.95 -26.97
C HIS A 214 6.47 -48.98 -27.97
N LYS A 215 5.54 -48.57 -28.85
CA LYS A 215 5.02 -49.43 -29.92
C LYS A 215 6.11 -49.87 -30.90
N ALA A 216 7.00 -48.97 -31.30
CA ALA A 216 8.12 -49.30 -32.18
C ALA A 216 9.08 -50.32 -31.53
N SER A 217 9.35 -50.19 -30.23
CA SER A 217 10.17 -51.15 -29.48
C SER A 217 9.54 -52.55 -29.48
N GLN A 218 8.24 -52.67 -29.20
CA GLN A 218 7.54 -53.96 -29.20
C GLN A 218 7.60 -54.66 -30.58
N ILE A 219 7.48 -53.89 -31.67
CA ILE A 219 7.57 -54.44 -33.03
C ILE A 219 8.98 -55.00 -33.30
N MET A 220 10.04 -54.32 -32.83
CA MET A 220 11.42 -54.79 -33.00
C MET A 220 11.70 -56.08 -32.21
N ASP A 221 11.18 -56.21 -30.99
CA ASP A 221 11.35 -57.43 -30.18
C ASP A 221 10.69 -58.65 -30.84
N HIS A 222 9.50 -58.48 -31.43
CA HIS A 222 8.82 -59.55 -32.17
C HIS A 222 9.55 -59.95 -33.46
N ALA A 223 10.23 -59.01 -34.13
CA ALA A 223 10.99 -59.32 -35.35
C ALA A 223 12.26 -60.15 -35.08
N ASN A 224 12.80 -60.14 -33.85
CA ASN A 224 14.06 -60.80 -33.51
C ASN A 224 13.91 -62.27 -33.06
N VAL A 225 12.68 -62.79 -32.90
CA VAL A 225 12.44 -64.19 -32.45
C VAL A 225 12.66 -65.22 -33.58
N GLY A 226 12.96 -64.78 -34.81
CA GLY A 226 13.08 -65.64 -35.99
C GLY A 226 14.48 -66.06 -36.44
N MET A 227 15.57 -65.53 -35.87
CA MET A 227 16.93 -65.84 -36.33
C MET A 227 17.78 -66.50 -35.25
N GLY A 228 17.44 -67.76 -34.98
CA GLY A 228 18.35 -68.71 -34.34
C GLY A 228 19.40 -69.20 -35.33
N SER A 229 20.65 -69.18 -34.85
CA SER A 229 21.84 -69.94 -35.29
C SER A 229 22.59 -69.48 -36.54
N GLY A 230 23.67 -68.73 -36.32
CA GLY A 230 24.79 -68.71 -37.25
C GLY A 230 25.83 -67.62 -36.97
N GLY A 231 26.98 -67.99 -36.42
CA GLY A 231 28.23 -67.25 -36.62
C GLY A 231 28.74 -66.46 -35.42
N LYS A 232 29.59 -67.10 -34.63
CA LYS A 232 30.53 -66.43 -33.74
C LYS A 232 31.62 -65.80 -34.63
N VAL A 233 31.69 -64.46 -34.64
CA VAL A 233 32.79 -63.71 -35.26
C VAL A 233 33.36 -62.81 -34.18
N ASP A 234 34.52 -63.21 -33.68
CA ASP A 234 35.37 -62.40 -32.82
C ASP A 234 35.97 -61.29 -33.69
N GLY A 235 35.69 -60.03 -33.33
CA GLY A 235 36.11 -58.87 -34.12
C GLY A 235 36.11 -57.62 -33.26
N GLU A 236 37.18 -57.47 -32.49
CA GLU A 236 37.56 -56.24 -31.79
C GLU A 236 37.62 -55.09 -32.80
N SER A 237 36.80 -54.06 -32.63
CA SER A 237 37.06 -52.75 -33.23
C SER A 237 36.54 -51.65 -32.32
N GLU A 238 37.50 -50.90 -31.77
CA GLU A 238 37.28 -49.76 -30.90
C GLU A 238 36.55 -48.63 -31.65
N PRO A 239 35.49 -48.02 -31.09
CA PRO A 239 34.91 -46.82 -31.66
C PRO A 239 35.73 -45.59 -31.26
N SER A 240 36.37 -45.02 -32.28
CA SER A 240 37.03 -43.70 -32.27
C SER A 240 36.08 -42.58 -31.81
N PRO A 241 36.51 -41.65 -30.94
CA PRO A 241 35.70 -40.52 -30.51
C PRO A 241 35.64 -39.44 -31.61
N LYS A 242 34.53 -39.37 -32.34
CA LYS A 242 34.25 -38.28 -33.29
C LYS A 242 33.50 -37.13 -32.62
N ALA A 243 34.22 -36.02 -32.53
CA ALA A 243 33.77 -34.63 -32.70
C ALA A 243 32.49 -34.18 -31.97
N THR A 244 32.71 -33.55 -30.81
CA THR A 244 31.80 -32.58 -30.21
C THR A 244 31.67 -31.35 -31.13
N GLU A 245 30.59 -31.29 -31.89
CA GLU A 245 30.19 -30.13 -32.69
C GLU A 245 29.61 -29.05 -31.76
N MET A 246 30.39 -28.00 -31.50
CA MET A 246 29.96 -26.85 -30.71
C MET A 246 29.00 -25.97 -31.53
N MET A 247 27.71 -26.02 -31.20
CA MET A 247 26.73 -25.03 -31.63
C MET A 247 27.10 -23.65 -31.08
N LYS A 248 27.57 -22.75 -31.95
CA LYS A 248 27.68 -21.32 -31.67
C LYS A 248 26.29 -20.70 -31.68
N ILE A 249 25.78 -20.35 -30.50
CA ILE A 249 24.59 -19.52 -30.36
C ILE A 249 24.99 -18.08 -30.65
N SER A 250 24.53 -17.56 -31.78
CA SER A 250 24.65 -16.16 -32.17
C SER A 250 23.61 -15.33 -31.41
N ASN A 251 24.06 -14.46 -30.50
CA ASN A 251 23.22 -13.43 -29.89
C ASN A 251 22.99 -12.27 -30.89
N PRO A 252 21.75 -11.86 -31.18
CA PRO A 252 21.50 -10.63 -31.92
C PRO A 252 21.71 -9.42 -31.01
N ALA A 253 22.55 -8.51 -31.50
CA ALA A 253 22.89 -7.24 -30.87
C ALA A 253 21.67 -6.37 -30.61
N THR A 254 21.61 -5.83 -29.39
CA THR A 254 20.90 -4.62 -29.00
C THR A 254 21.38 -3.46 -29.89
N LYS A 255 20.46 -2.83 -30.62
CA LYS A 255 20.65 -1.49 -31.18
C LYS A 255 20.27 -0.47 -30.12
N GLU A 256 21.22 0.40 -29.82
CA GLU A 256 21.00 1.71 -29.20
C GLU A 256 20.17 2.63 -30.10
#